data_AF-A0A9N9H3G9-F1
#
_entry.id   AF-A0A9N9H3G9-F1
#
_cell.length_a   1.000
_cell.length_b   1.000
_cell.length_c   1.000
_cell.angle_alpha   90.00
_cell.angle_beta   90.00
_cell.angle_gamma   90.00
#
_symmetry.space_group_name_H-M   'P 1'
#
loop_
_entity.id
_entity.type
_entity.pdbx_description
1 polymer ?
#
loop_
_entity_poly.entity_id
_entity_poly.type
_entity_poly.pdbx_seq_one_letter_code
_entity_poly.pdbx_strand_id
1 'polypeptide(L)'
;EDLFCVTEAKPSEIEKGIWQNMVELDSTCSTNRKRKREEYFFDYVYGAVSTRDHWIFTVFTSELEMAATSRSPRLLNIIAEEPDHKQLKQQVAELFAIIGGLLQDKINTALLDPKQKRERAQKLFASKKRKTIIE
;
A
#
# COMPACT_ATOMS: atom_id res chain seq x y z
N GLU A 1 -2.24 19.48 -0.50
CA GLU A 1 -2.31 18.10 -1.03
C GLU A 1 -2.18 17.12 0.13
N ASP A 2 -2.99 16.07 0.12
CA ASP A 2 -2.91 14.99 1.13
C ASP A 2 -1.98 13.89 0.61
N LEU A 3 -1.11 13.39 1.49
CA LEU A 3 -0.23 12.28 1.16
C LEU A 3 -1.08 11.01 1.00
N PHE A 4 -1.01 10.38 -0.17
CA PHE A 4 -1.73 9.15 -0.47
C PHE A 4 -0.90 7.90 -0.21
N CYS A 5 0.43 8.01 -0.29
CA CYS A 5 1.35 6.89 -0.13
C CYS A 5 2.63 7.33 0.60
N VAL A 6 3.17 6.45 1.43
CA VAL A 6 4.49 6.56 2.05
C VAL A 6 5.36 5.42 1.51
N THR A 7 6.52 5.77 0.97
CA THR A 7 7.45 4.79 0.38
C THR A 7 8.72 4.69 1.21
N GLU A 8 9.18 3.48 1.48
CA GLU A 8 10.41 3.22 2.24
C GLU A 8 11.32 2.28 1.43
N ALA A 9 12.55 2.70 1.16
CA ALA A 9 13.51 1.92 0.41
C ALA A 9 14.63 1.42 1.34
N LYS A 10 14.86 0.10 1.36
CA LYS A 10 15.91 -0.53 2.18
C LYS A 10 16.90 -1.30 1.32
N PRO A 11 18.20 -1.34 1.69
CA PRO A 11 19.18 -2.12 0.95
C PRO A 11 18.92 -3.64 1.06
N SER A 12 18.49 -4.12 2.23
CA SER A 12 18.22 -5.54 2.52
C SER A 12 17.30 -5.78 3.72
N GLU A 13 17.27 -4.87 4.70
CA GLU A 13 16.48 -4.99 5.94
C GLU A 13 14.98 -4.69 5.73
N ILE A 14 14.25 -5.55 5.01
CA ILE A 14 12.85 -5.31 4.67
C ILE A 14 11.94 -5.16 5.89
N GLU A 15 12.14 -5.96 6.94
CA GLU A 15 11.34 -5.91 8.16
C GLU A 15 11.46 -4.56 8.86
N LYS A 16 12.67 -4.02 8.97
CA LYS A 16 12.91 -2.68 9.49
C LYS A 16 12.23 -1.62 8.64
N GLY A 17 12.25 -1.79 7.32
CA GLY A 17 11.50 -0.94 6.39
C GLY A 17 9.99 -0.97 6.63
N ILE A 18 9.41 -2.15 6.89
CA ILE A 18 7.99 -2.29 7.24
C ILE A 18 7.67 -1.51 8.51
N TRP A 19 8.46 -1.69 9.56
CA TRP A 19 8.23 -0.98 10.83
C TRP A 19 8.31 0.53 10.68
N GLN A 20 9.34 1.03 9.99
CA GLN A 20 9.49 2.47 9.78
C GLN A 20 8.36 3.04 8.91
N ASN A 21 8.00 2.33 7.84
CA ASN A 21 6.87 2.72 6.99
C ASN A 21 5.56 2.76 7.78
N MET A 22 5.31 1.80 8.67
CA MET A 22 4.10 1.80 9.52
C MET A 22 4.04 3.03 10.45
N VAL A 23 5.15 3.40 11.08
CA VAL A 23 5.21 4.59 11.94
C VAL A 23 4.93 5.87 11.15
N GLU A 24 5.49 5.97 9.94
CA GLU A 24 5.25 7.12 9.07
C GLU A 24 3.81 7.18 8.53
N LEU A 25 3.20 6.02 8.23
CA LEU A 25 1.81 5.92 7.81
C LEU A 25 0.85 6.44 8.88
N ASP A 26 1.09 6.09 10.15
CA ASP A 26 0.27 6.55 11.27
C ASP A 26 0.32 8.07 11.43
N SER A 27 1.54 8.63 11.42
CA SER A 27 1.77 10.08 11.45
C SER A 27 1.13 10.80 10.26
N THR A 28 1.20 10.19 9.07
CA THR A 28 0.62 10.74 7.85
C THR A 28 -0.90 10.76 7.91
N CYS A 29 -1.53 9.67 8.35
CA CYS A 29 -2.97 9.60 8.59
C CYS A 29 -3.44 10.68 9.58
N SER A 30 -2.73 10.82 10.69
CA SER A 30 -2.99 11.86 11.70
C SER A 30 -2.86 13.27 11.13
N THR A 31 -1.87 13.50 10.27
CA THR A 31 -1.64 14.79 9.62
C THR A 31 -2.73 15.13 8.60
N ASN A 32 -3.11 14.17 7.76
CA ASN A 32 -4.19 14.34 6.78
C ASN A 32 -5.52 14.65 7.50
N ARG A 33 -5.82 13.96 8.61
CA ARG A 33 -6.99 14.25 9.45
C ARG A 33 -7.02 15.70 9.94
N LYS A 34 -5.91 16.20 10.48
CA LYS A 34 -5.80 17.57 10.99
C LYS A 34 -6.01 18.61 9.88
N ARG A 35 -5.55 18.34 8.66
CA ARG A 35 -5.69 19.25 7.52
C ARG A 35 -7.13 19.40 7.05
N LYS A 36 -7.91 18.31 7.03
CA LYS A 36 -9.32 18.37 6.57
C LYS A 36 -10.28 19.03 7.56
N ARG A 37 -9.92 19.16 8.84
CA ARG A 37 -10.81 19.67 9.92
C ARG A 37 -12.19 19.02 9.93
N GLU A 38 -12.27 17.75 9.52
CA GLU A 38 -13.52 16.98 9.46
C GLU A 38 -13.74 16.19 10.75
N GLU A 39 -14.90 16.37 11.36
CA GLU A 39 -15.33 15.69 12.59
C GLU A 39 -15.46 14.16 12.39
N TYR A 40 -15.77 13.74 11.15
CA TYR A 40 -15.92 12.34 10.73
C TYR A 40 -14.90 11.93 9.67
N PHE A 41 -13.61 12.13 9.93
CA PHE A 41 -12.56 11.77 8.97
C PHE A 41 -12.27 10.27 8.97
N PHE A 42 -12.59 9.60 7.86
CA PHE A 42 -12.05 8.27 7.54
C PHE A 42 -11.27 8.35 6.22
N ASP A 43 -9.98 8.06 6.31
CA ASP A 43 -9.09 7.98 5.15
C ASP A 43 -8.09 6.85 5.40
N TYR A 44 -7.42 6.45 4.34
CA TYR A 44 -6.34 5.49 4.42
C TYR A 44 -5.20 5.89 3.50
N VAL A 45 -4.00 5.56 3.97
CA VAL A 45 -2.74 5.87 3.32
C VAL A 45 -2.09 4.55 2.96
N TYR A 46 -1.56 4.47 1.75
CA TYR A 46 -0.84 3.28 1.30
C TYR A 46 0.62 3.34 1.71
N GLY A 47 1.21 2.19 1.97
CA GLY A 47 2.63 2.01 2.16
C GLY A 47 3.23 1.23 1.00
N ALA A 48 4.45 1.55 0.62
CA ALA A 48 5.28 0.68 -0.20
C ALA A 48 6.66 0.56 0.43
N VAL A 49 7.09 -0.67 0.73
CA VAL A 49 8.44 -0.95 1.18
C VAL A 49 9.15 -1.74 0.11
N SER A 50 10.26 -1.23 -0.40
CA SER A 50 11.06 -1.89 -1.42
C SER A 50 12.46 -2.19 -0.92
N THR A 51 12.94 -3.40 -1.16
CA THR A 51 14.37 -3.66 -1.26
C THR A 51 14.79 -3.75 -2.72
N ARG A 52 16.05 -4.13 -2.94
CA ARG A 52 16.62 -4.48 -4.23
C ARG A 52 15.71 -5.40 -5.08
N ASP A 53 15.09 -6.37 -4.45
CA ASP A 53 14.39 -7.47 -5.10
C ASP A 53 13.04 -7.80 -4.44
N HIS A 54 12.67 -7.17 -3.33
CA HIS A 54 11.39 -7.42 -2.67
C HIS A 54 10.54 -6.15 -2.60
N TRP A 55 9.25 -6.27 -2.86
CA TRP A 55 8.28 -5.19 -2.68
C TRP A 55 7.12 -5.64 -1.80
N ILE A 56 6.78 -4.83 -0.82
CA ILE A 56 5.63 -5.03 0.06
C ILE A 56 4.76 -3.79 -0.04
N PHE A 57 3.46 -4.00 -0.21
CA PHE A 57 2.48 -2.94 -0.21
C PHE A 57 1.58 -3.06 1.01
N THR A 58 1.30 -1.93 1.64
CA THR A 58 0.50 -1.82 2.86
C THR A 58 -0.66 -0.87 2.64
N VAL A 59 -1.77 -1.06 3.33
CA VAL A 59 -2.81 -0.05 3.52
C VAL A 59 -3.04 0.15 5.01
N PHE A 60 -3.04 1.41 5.45
CA PHE A 60 -3.22 1.79 6.85
C PHE A 60 -4.40 2.74 6.98
N THR A 61 -5.28 2.51 7.96
CA THR A 61 -6.45 3.38 8.20
C THR A 61 -6.38 4.00 9.59
N SER A 62 -6.79 5.27 9.70
CA SER A 62 -6.71 6.02 10.95
C SER A 62 -7.64 5.54 12.07
N GLU A 63 -8.75 4.87 11.74
CA GLU A 63 -9.75 4.47 12.74
C GLU A 63 -9.69 3.00 13.16
N LEU A 64 -9.13 2.12 12.33
CA LEU A 64 -9.06 0.69 12.67
C LEU A 64 -7.74 0.32 13.34
N GLU A 65 -6.76 1.24 13.39
CA GLU A 65 -5.38 0.94 13.84
C GLU A 65 -4.80 -0.33 13.17
N MET A 66 -5.33 -0.64 11.98
CA MET A 66 -5.07 -1.89 11.28
C MET A 66 -4.33 -1.59 9.99
N ALA A 67 -3.25 -2.32 9.80
CA ALA A 67 -2.52 -2.41 8.55
C ALA A 67 -2.82 -3.76 7.87
N ALA A 68 -3.07 -3.73 6.57
CA ALA A 68 -3.04 -4.93 5.72
C ALA A 68 -1.84 -4.80 4.82
N THR A 69 -1.06 -5.87 4.75
CA THR A 69 0.12 -5.99 3.90
C THR A 69 -0.09 -7.11 2.89
N SER A 70 0.56 -7.01 1.74
CA SER A 70 0.69 -8.13 0.82
C SER A 70 1.21 -9.36 1.56
N ARG A 71 0.50 -10.50 1.43
CA ARG A 71 0.77 -11.75 2.17
C ARG A 71 2.20 -12.27 2.06
N SER A 72 2.86 -11.97 0.95
CA SER A 72 4.25 -12.32 0.68
C SER A 72 4.88 -11.17 -0.10
N PRO A 73 6.15 -10.85 0.16
CA PRO A 73 6.87 -9.87 -0.64
C PRO A 73 6.84 -10.29 -2.11
N ARG A 74 6.60 -9.34 -3.00
CA ARG A 74 6.71 -9.54 -4.44
C ARG A 74 8.18 -9.50 -4.82
N LEU A 75 8.68 -10.61 -5.34
CA LEU A 75 10.05 -10.73 -5.79
C LEU A 75 10.21 -10.18 -7.21
N LEU A 76 11.14 -9.26 -7.39
CA LEU A 76 11.59 -8.76 -8.69
C LEU A 76 13.00 -9.30 -8.93
N ASN A 77 13.15 -10.18 -9.91
CA ASN A 77 14.44 -10.76 -10.23
C ASN A 77 15.29 -9.81 -11.11
N ILE A 78 15.43 -8.55 -10.71
CA ILE A 78 16.09 -7.48 -11.50
C ILE A 78 17.62 -7.60 -11.43
N ILE A 79 18.16 -8.20 -10.36
CA ILE A 79 19.60 -8.25 -10.08
C ILE A 79 20.17 -9.67 -10.25
N ALA A 80 19.43 -10.59 -10.87
CA ALA A 80 20.04 -11.84 -11.31
C ALA A 80 21.09 -11.54 -12.39
N GLU A 81 22.24 -12.21 -12.33
CA GLU A 81 23.29 -12.11 -13.36
C GLU A 81 22.77 -12.55 -14.73
N GLU A 82 21.89 -13.57 -14.75
CA GLU A 82 21.17 -14.04 -15.92
C GLU A 82 19.66 -14.14 -15.61
N PRO A 83 18.91 -13.03 -15.71
CA PRO A 83 17.49 -13.04 -15.38
C PRO A 83 16.69 -13.75 -16.47
N ASP A 84 15.72 -14.60 -16.08
CA ASP A 84 14.69 -15.06 -17.01
C ASP A 84 13.87 -13.85 -17.46
N HIS A 85 14.09 -13.40 -18.69
CA HIS A 85 13.41 -12.25 -19.28
C HIS A 85 11.89 -12.37 -19.28
N LYS A 86 11.35 -13.60 -19.43
CA LYS A 86 9.90 -13.83 -19.43
C LYS A 86 9.34 -13.65 -18.03
N GLN A 87 10.01 -14.24 -17.03
CA GLN A 87 9.64 -14.08 -15.63
C GLN A 87 9.75 -12.62 -15.19
N LEU A 88 10.85 -11.93 -15.54
CA LEU A 88 11.07 -10.53 -15.19
C LEU A 88 9.98 -9.64 -15.80
N LYS A 89 9.64 -9.83 -17.08
CA LYS A 89 8.56 -9.09 -17.73
C LYS A 89 7.23 -9.28 -16.99
N GLN A 90 6.91 -10.50 -16.58
CA GLN A 90 5.70 -10.79 -15.81
C GLN A 90 5.73 -10.11 -14.44
N GLN A 91 6.83 -10.22 -13.69
CA GLN A 91 6.99 -9.61 -12.37
C GLN A 91 6.87 -8.08 -12.41
N VAL A 92 7.51 -7.44 -13.41
CA VAL A 92 7.42 -5.99 -13.63
C VAL A 92 5.99 -5.58 -14.00
N ALA A 93 5.32 -6.33 -14.89
CA ALA A 93 3.93 -6.05 -15.23
C ALA A 93 2.99 -6.16 -14.01
N GLU A 94 3.16 -7.19 -13.18
CA GLU A 94 2.40 -7.35 -11.93
C GLU A 94 2.66 -6.18 -10.96
N LEU A 95 3.91 -5.71 -10.83
CA LEU A 95 4.24 -4.55 -10.01
C LEU A 95 3.52 -3.29 -10.49
N PHE A 96 3.57 -3.00 -11.79
CA PHE A 96 2.89 -1.83 -12.35
C PHE A 96 1.36 -1.94 -12.27
N ALA A 97 0.80 -3.13 -12.40
CA ALA A 97 -0.62 -3.36 -12.17
C ALA A 97 -1.02 -3.01 -10.73
N ILE A 98 -0.21 -3.42 -9.75
CA ILE A 98 -0.40 -3.06 -8.34
C ILE A 98 -0.31 -1.54 -8.16
N ILE A 99 0.73 -0.88 -8.67
CA ILE A 99 0.85 0.58 -8.54
C ILE A 99 -0.35 1.27 -9.21
N GLY A 100 -0.72 0.84 -10.42
CA GLY A 100 -1.84 1.38 -11.18
C GLY A 100 -3.16 1.27 -10.44
N GLY A 101 -3.48 0.12 -9.86
CA GLY A 101 -4.73 -0.02 -9.14
C GLY A 101 -4.73 0.62 -7.74
N LEU A 102 -3.58 0.84 -7.08
CA LEU A 102 -3.50 1.72 -5.91
C LEU A 102 -3.87 3.17 -6.26
N LEU A 103 -3.37 3.66 -7.40
CA LEU A 103 -3.70 5.00 -7.90
C LEU A 103 -5.18 5.08 -8.29
N GLN A 104 -5.68 4.07 -9.01
CA GLN A 104 -7.10 4.00 -9.39
C GLN A 104 -8.01 3.94 -8.17
N ASP A 105 -7.64 3.19 -7.13
CA ASP A 105 -8.40 3.11 -5.89
C ASP A 105 -8.43 4.47 -5.16
N LYS A 106 -7.31 5.20 -5.12
CA LYS A 106 -7.29 6.55 -4.55
C LYS A 106 -8.21 7.52 -5.30
N ILE A 107 -8.22 7.46 -6.63
CA ILE A 107 -9.11 8.26 -7.47
C ILE A 107 -10.57 7.90 -7.19
N ASN A 108 -10.90 6.61 -7.21
CA ASN A 108 -12.26 6.11 -6.99
C ASN A 108 -12.79 6.47 -5.59
N THR A 109 -11.90 6.55 -4.61
CA THR A 109 -12.26 6.82 -3.21
C THR A 109 -12.28 8.30 -2.87
N ALA A 110 -11.73 9.17 -3.72
CA ALA A 110 -11.73 10.62 -3.51
C ALA A 110 -13.15 11.19 -3.36
N LEU A 111 -14.14 10.61 -4.06
CA LEU A 111 -15.53 11.06 -4.06
C LEU A 111 -16.41 10.36 -3.00
N LEU A 112 -15.87 9.36 -2.29
CA LEU A 112 -16.62 8.61 -1.30
C LEU A 112 -16.72 9.37 0.03
N ASP A 113 -17.88 9.26 0.67
CA ASP A 113 -18.06 9.73 2.02
C ASP A 113 -17.28 8.86 3.04
N PRO A 114 -17.07 9.33 4.28
CA PRO A 114 -16.32 8.59 5.30
C PRO A 114 -16.87 7.18 5.60
N LYS A 115 -18.20 7.01 5.58
CA LYS A 115 -18.85 5.71 5.86
C LYS A 115 -18.56 4.72 4.73
N GLN A 116 -18.69 5.16 3.48
CA GLN A 116 -18.38 4.34 2.30
C GLN A 116 -16.91 3.91 2.27
N LYS A 117 -15.99 4.83 2.59
CA LYS A 117 -14.57 4.50 2.70
C LYS A 117 -14.31 3.45 3.79
N ARG A 118 -14.99 3.56 4.94
CA ARG A 118 -14.89 2.60 6.05
C ARG A 118 -15.40 1.23 5.67
N GLU A 119 -16.56 1.13 5.05
CA GLU A 119 -17.11 -0.14 4.56
C GLU A 119 -16.19 -0.80 3.54
N ARG A 120 -15.60 -0.01 2.62
CA ARG A 120 -14.60 -0.51 1.67
C ARG A 120 -13.36 -1.03 2.40
N ALA A 121 -12.79 -0.27 3.31
CA ALA A 121 -11.61 -0.67 4.06
C ALA A 121 -11.87 -1.96 4.86
N GLN A 122 -13.01 -2.07 5.54
CA GLN A 122 -13.41 -3.31 6.22
C GLN A 122 -13.50 -4.50 5.27
N LYS A 123 -13.99 -4.32 4.04
CA LYS A 123 -13.97 -5.38 3.01
C LYS A 123 -12.55 -5.77 2.61
N LEU A 124 -11.64 -4.79 2.48
CA LEU A 124 -10.22 -5.05 2.21
C LEU A 124 -9.60 -5.91 3.31
N PHE A 125 -9.88 -5.60 4.59
CA PHE A 125 -9.34 -6.34 5.74
C PHE A 125 -10.02 -7.69 6.01
N ALA A 126 -11.32 -7.82 5.72
CA ALA A 126 -12.09 -9.04 5.96
C ALA A 126 -11.86 -10.12 4.89
N SER A 127 -11.35 -9.73 3.71
CA SER A 127 -11.02 -10.65 2.63
C SER A 127 -9.85 -11.58 3.01
N LYS A 128 -10.17 -12.74 3.60
CA LYS A 128 -9.18 -13.82 3.85
C LYS A 128 -8.73 -14.54 2.56
N LYS A 129 -9.35 -14.27 1.41
CA LYS A 129 -9.11 -14.98 0.14
C LYS A 129 -8.16 -14.21 -0.78
N ARG A 130 -7.12 -14.95 -1.16
CA ARG A 130 -6.04 -14.60 -2.08
C ARG A 130 -6.58 -14.17 -3.44
N LYS A 131 -6.16 -12.99 -3.89
CA LYS A 131 -5.65 -12.60 -5.21
C LYS A 131 -5.73 -11.08 -5.21
N THR A 132 -4.61 -10.47 -5.58
CA THR A 132 -4.47 -9.08 -6.03
C THR A 132 -5.79 -8.30 -5.93
N ILE A 133 -5.99 -7.50 -4.87
CA ILE A 133 -7.15 -6.58 -4.76
C ILE A 133 -6.95 -5.38 -5.72
N ILE A 134 -6.06 -5.56 -6.70
CA ILE A 134 -5.48 -4.55 -7.54
C ILE A 134 -5.30 -5.19 -8.93
N GLU A 135 -6.42 -5.64 -9.49
CA GLU A 135 -6.61 -5.80 -10.94
C GLU A 135 -7.55 -4.69 -11.40
#